data_AF-A0A2K9NS21-F1
#
_entry.id   AF-A0A2K9NS21-F1
#
_cell.length_a   1.000
_cell.length_b   1.000
_cell.length_c   1.000
_cell.angle_alpha   90.00
_cell.angle_beta   90.00
_cell.angle_gamma   90.00
#
_symmetry.space_group_name_H-M   'P 1'
#
loop_
_entity.id
_entity.type
_entity.pdbx_description
1 polymer ?
#
loop_
_entity_poly.entity_id
_entity_poly.type
_entity_poly.pdbx_seq_one_letter_code
_entity_poly.pdbx_strand_id
1 'polypeptide(L)'
;MKKVILSLVMLLSLQAQAHTLISNHKFGEVEIEKYLDAKLAKCSLGYADEVFTVTNVQTREHRVDQGIIDVYYTVTLKYESVRNDVIQNDLVVEILDADFDNWREYSEKLSFEVVKDENSFCR
;
A
#
# COMPACT_ATOMS: atom_id res chain seq x y z
N MET A 1 52.29 28.72 2.86
CA MET A 1 52.04 27.48 3.62
C MET A 1 50.54 27.20 3.56
N LYS A 2 50.14 26.10 2.90
CA LYS A 2 48.74 25.72 2.64
C LYS A 2 48.12 25.12 3.91
N LYS A 3 46.96 25.61 4.34
CA LYS A 3 46.07 24.90 5.26
C LYS A 3 44.80 24.58 4.49
N VAL A 4 44.69 23.34 4.05
CA VAL A 4 43.48 22.79 3.43
C VAL A 4 42.58 22.38 4.59
N ILE A 5 41.49 23.12 4.79
CA ILE A 5 40.41 22.73 5.69
C ILE A 5 39.65 21.63 4.97
N LEU A 6 39.91 20.38 5.36
CA LEU A 6 39.14 19.22 4.91
C LEU A 6 37.79 19.27 5.65
N SER A 7 36.83 19.99 5.07
CA SER A 7 35.44 19.96 5.56
C SER A 7 34.84 18.63 5.15
N LEU A 8 34.85 17.68 6.09
CA LEU A 8 34.19 16.38 5.98
C LEU A 8 32.68 16.65 6.06
N VAL A 9 32.06 17.00 4.93
CA VAL A 9 30.61 17.04 4.80
C VAL A 9 30.14 15.59 4.82
N MET A 10 29.82 15.12 6.03
CA MET A 10 29.06 13.90 6.26
C MET A 10 27.68 14.16 5.63
N LEU A 11 27.49 13.72 4.39
CA LEU A 11 26.16 13.57 3.81
C LEU A 11 25.45 12.49 4.61
N LEU A 12 24.79 12.89 5.69
CA LEU A 12 23.69 12.14 6.26
C LEU A 12 22.60 12.13 5.18
N SER A 13 22.54 11.02 4.46
CA SER A 13 21.39 10.64 3.64
C SER A 13 20.18 10.56 4.56
N LEU A 14 19.46 11.68 4.67
CA LEU A 14 18.14 11.73 5.28
C LEU A 14 17.23 10.93 4.35
N GLN A 15 17.09 9.63 4.61
CA GLN A 15 16.04 8.83 4.00
C GLN A 15 14.72 9.39 4.53
N ALA A 16 14.11 10.30 3.76
CA ALA A 16 12.73 10.66 3.93
C ALA A 16 11.92 9.37 3.73
N GLN A 17 11.50 8.75 4.83
CA GLN A 17 10.55 7.67 4.79
C GLN A 17 9.25 8.29 4.32
N ALA A 18 8.92 8.07 3.04
CA ALA A 18 7.62 8.37 2.47
C ALA A 18 6.59 7.61 3.31
N HIS A 19 5.91 8.33 4.19
CA HIS A 19 4.81 7.75 4.95
C HIS A 19 3.60 7.80 4.03
N THR A 20 3.33 6.67 3.38
CA THR A 20 2.05 6.47 2.71
C THR A 20 0.95 6.60 3.75
N LEU A 21 0.13 7.65 3.62
CA LEU A 21 -1.01 7.85 4.51
C LEU A 21 -2.23 7.24 3.84
N ILE A 22 -2.74 6.13 4.39
CA ILE A 22 -4.08 5.63 4.06
C ILE A 22 -5.11 6.48 4.80
N SER A 23 -5.89 7.25 4.06
CA SER A 23 -6.90 8.15 4.60
C SER A 23 -8.31 7.60 4.39
N ASN A 24 -9.11 7.61 5.47
CA ASN A 24 -10.57 7.56 5.49
C ASN A 24 -11.28 6.29 4.99
N HIS A 25 -10.93 5.12 5.53
CA HIS A 25 -11.94 4.06 5.69
C HIS A 25 -11.58 3.15 6.86
N LYS A 26 -12.54 2.88 7.76
CA LYS A 26 -12.37 1.77 8.69
C LYS A 26 -12.55 0.49 7.88
N PHE A 27 -11.46 -0.22 7.61
CA PHE A 27 -11.58 -1.65 7.40
C PHE A 27 -12.13 -2.23 8.70
N GLY A 28 -13.11 -3.14 8.62
CA GLY A 28 -13.57 -3.87 9.81
C GLY A 28 -12.42 -4.66 10.47
N GLU A 29 -11.35 -4.89 9.72
CA GLU A 29 -10.20 -5.70 10.10
C GLU A 29 -8.88 -4.91 9.95
N VAL A 30 -8.25 -4.63 11.09
CA VAL A 30 -6.99 -3.88 11.21
C VAL A 30 -5.84 -4.56 10.45
N GLU A 31 -5.84 -5.89 10.35
CA GLU A 31 -4.78 -6.64 9.67
C GLU A 31 -4.84 -6.47 8.15
N ILE A 32 -6.04 -6.32 7.56
CA ILE A 32 -6.21 -6.03 6.14
C ILE A 32 -5.68 -4.63 5.80
N GLU A 33 -5.93 -3.65 6.68
CA GLU A 33 -5.43 -2.28 6.50
C GLU A 33 -3.90 -2.24 6.53
N LYS A 34 -3.26 -2.91 7.51
CA LYS A 34 -1.80 -3.02 7.59
C LYS A 34 -1.20 -3.73 6.37
N TYR A 35 -1.85 -4.81 5.93
CA TYR A 35 -1.39 -5.55 4.76
C TYR A 35 -1.47 -4.69 3.50
N LEU A 36 -2.58 -3.97 3.31
CA LEU A 36 -2.75 -3.04 2.20
C LEU A 36 -1.67 -1.96 2.20
N ASP A 37 -1.41 -1.32 3.35
CA ASP A 37 -0.37 -0.30 3.49
C ASP A 37 1.01 -0.82 3.06
N ALA A 38 1.40 -1.99 3.56
CA ALA A 38 2.67 -2.62 3.21
C ALA A 38 2.79 -2.95 1.70
N LYS A 39 1.67 -3.23 1.02
CA LYS A 39 1.65 -3.46 -0.44
C LYS A 39 1.69 -2.15 -1.21
N LEU A 40 0.91 -1.15 -0.83
CA LEU A 40 0.86 0.16 -1.48
C LEU A 40 2.16 0.95 -1.33
N ALA A 41 2.93 0.72 -0.27
CA ALA A 41 4.28 1.28 -0.14
C ALA A 41 5.18 0.94 -1.32
N LYS A 42 4.94 -0.19 -2.02
CA LYS A 42 5.68 -0.55 -3.25
C LYS A 42 5.22 0.21 -4.49
N CYS A 43 4.01 0.78 -4.45
CA CYS A 43 3.45 1.63 -5.49
C CYS A 43 3.79 3.11 -5.31
N SER A 44 4.32 3.48 -4.14
CA SER A 44 4.76 4.85 -3.83
C SER A 44 5.87 5.27 -4.80
N LEU A 45 5.80 6.52 -5.27
CA LEU A 45 6.86 7.12 -6.09
C LEU A 45 7.95 7.79 -5.23
N GLY A 46 7.81 7.74 -3.90
CA GLY A 46 8.76 8.25 -2.91
C GLY A 46 8.67 9.76 -2.68
N TYR A 47 7.61 10.43 -3.11
CA TYR A 47 7.39 11.83 -2.78
C TYR A 47 6.91 12.00 -1.32
N ALA A 48 7.21 13.16 -0.74
CA ALA A 48 6.99 13.40 0.70
C ALA A 48 5.50 13.62 1.05
N ASP A 49 4.68 13.90 0.05
CA ASP A 49 3.30 14.35 0.14
C ASP A 49 2.34 13.42 -0.64
N GLU A 50 2.74 12.16 -0.81
CA GLU A 50 1.90 11.12 -1.40
C GLU A 50 0.81 10.67 -0.43
N VAL A 51 -0.42 10.57 -0.94
CA VAL A 51 -1.57 10.08 -0.17
C VAL A 51 -2.33 9.05 -0.98
N PHE A 52 -2.66 7.94 -0.34
CA PHE A 52 -3.61 6.97 -0.89
C PHE A 52 -4.93 7.10 -0.11
N THR A 53 -5.98 7.54 -0.77
CA THR A 53 -7.31 7.69 -0.17
C THR A 53 -8.19 6.52 -0.57
N VAL A 54 -8.68 5.77 0.41
CA VAL A 54 -9.67 4.72 0.18
C VAL A 54 -11.01 5.38 -0.07
N THR A 55 -11.57 5.17 -1.26
CA THR A 55 -12.85 5.77 -1.65
C THR A 55 -14.02 4.80 -1.53
N ASN A 56 -13.74 3.50 -1.64
CA ASN A 56 -14.74 2.46 -1.54
C ASN A 56 -14.09 1.12 -1.16
N VAL A 57 -14.79 0.35 -0.33
CA VAL A 57 -14.44 -1.03 0.02
C VAL A 57 -15.67 -1.89 -0.19
N GLN A 58 -15.54 -2.95 -0.99
CA GLN A 58 -16.55 -3.97 -1.16
C GLN A 58 -16.03 -5.31 -0.66
N THR A 59 -16.90 -6.07 0.00
CA THR A 59 -16.57 -7.39 0.52
C THR A 59 -17.45 -8.44 -0.15
N ARG A 60 -16.84 -9.55 -0.57
CA ARG A 60 -17.54 -10.72 -1.13
C ARG A 60 -17.01 -11.98 -0.48
N GLU A 61 -17.91 -12.79 0.05
CA GLU A 61 -17.61 -14.14 0.53
C GLU A 61 -17.78 -15.17 -0.58
N HIS A 62 -16.88 -16.15 -0.64
CA HIS A 62 -16.97 -17.29 -1.54
C HIS A 62 -16.77 -18.58 -0.76
N ARG A 63 -17.79 -19.43 -0.74
CA ARG A 63 -17.70 -20.78 -0.17
C ARG A 63 -16.99 -21.71 -1.13
N VAL A 64 -15.86 -22.26 -0.71
CA VAL A 64 -15.02 -23.14 -1.55
C VAL A 64 -15.40 -24.61 -1.35
N ASP A 65 -15.41 -25.08 -0.11
CA ASP A 65 -15.78 -26.44 0.29
C ASP A 65 -16.22 -26.47 1.77
N GLN A 66 -16.81 -27.57 2.24
CA GLN A 66 -17.22 -27.92 3.62
C GLN A 66 -16.83 -26.96 4.77
N GLY A 67 -17.39 -25.75 4.78
CA GLY A 67 -17.19 -24.77 5.84
C GLY A 67 -16.08 -23.73 5.61
N ILE A 68 -15.28 -23.85 4.56
CA ILE A 68 -14.23 -22.89 4.17
C ILE A 68 -14.87 -21.71 3.43
N ILE A 69 -14.59 -20.49 3.92
CA ILE A 69 -15.10 -19.24 3.35
C ILE A 69 -13.93 -18.31 3.03
N ASP A 70 -13.66 -18.12 1.74
CA ASP A 70 -12.73 -17.08 1.30
C ASP A 70 -13.42 -15.72 1.30
N VAL A 71 -12.73 -14.70 1.82
CA VAL A 71 -13.24 -13.32 1.85
C VAL A 71 -12.41 -12.45 0.90
N TYR A 72 -13.08 -11.83 -0.05
CA TYR A 72 -12.48 -10.92 -1.02
C TYR A 72 -12.82 -9.48 -0.67
N TYR A 73 -11.80 -8.63 -0.53
CA TYR A 73 -11.93 -7.19 -0.35
C TYR A 73 -11.51 -6.48 -1.64
N THR A 74 -12.47 -5.91 -2.36
CA THR A 74 -12.19 -5.02 -3.48
C THR A 74 -12.10 -3.58 -2.96
N VAL A 75 -10.90 -3.00 -3.05
CA VAL A 75 -10.60 -1.66 -2.52
C VAL A 75 -10.35 -0.71 -3.68
N THR A 76 -11.12 0.38 -3.75
CA THR A 76 -10.93 1.48 -4.69
C THR A 76 -10.17 2.61 -4.01
N LEU A 77 -9.03 2.96 -4.58
CA LEU A 77 -8.06 3.90 -4.06
C LEU A 77 -7.87 5.06 -5.03
N LYS A 78 -7.69 6.25 -4.48
CA LYS A 78 -7.14 7.41 -5.19
C LYS A 78 -5.77 7.70 -4.66
N TYR A 79 -4.77 7.65 -5.53
CA TYR A 79 -3.43 8.13 -5.23
C TYR A 79 -3.29 9.58 -5.69
N GLU A 80 -2.81 10.45 -4.81
CA GLU A 80 -2.57 11.85 -5.08
C GLU A 80 -1.18 12.26 -4.56
N SER A 81 -0.46 13.07 -5.35
CA SER A 81 0.78 13.72 -4.95
C SER A 81 0.86 15.12 -5.56
N VAL A 82 1.38 16.08 -4.80
CA VAL A 82 1.50 17.50 -5.16
C VAL A 82 2.98 17.88 -5.28
N ARG A 83 3.56 17.59 -6.44
CA ARG A 83 4.90 18.09 -6.76
C ARG A 83 4.97 18.67 -8.16
N ASN A 84 5.01 20.01 -8.24
CA ASN A 84 5.03 20.82 -9.46
C ASN A 84 3.78 20.70 -10.36
N ASP A 85 3.18 19.50 -10.42
CA ASP A 85 1.87 19.18 -10.98
C ASP A 85 1.15 18.19 -10.05
N VAL A 86 -0.18 18.13 -10.13
CA VAL A 86 -0.97 17.14 -9.39
C VAL A 86 -0.91 15.81 -10.15
N ILE A 87 -0.29 14.80 -9.53
CA ILE A 87 -0.31 13.43 -10.06
C ILE A 87 -1.49 12.72 -9.40
N GLN A 88 -2.43 12.24 -10.22
CA GLN A 88 -3.57 11.45 -9.76
C GLN A 88 -3.55 10.07 -10.41
N ASN A 89 -3.84 9.04 -9.62
CA ASN A 89 -4.00 7.69 -10.13
C ASN A 89 -5.16 6.97 -9.44
N ASP A 90 -6.13 6.52 -10.25
CA ASP A 90 -7.20 5.65 -9.78
C ASP A 90 -6.70 4.21 -9.79
N LEU A 91 -6.74 3.57 -8.62
CA LEU A 91 -6.23 2.24 -8.37
C LEU A 91 -7.35 1.37 -7.80
N VAL A 92 -7.53 0.15 -8.32
CA VAL A 92 -8.42 -0.86 -7.75
C VAL A 92 -7.60 -2.09 -7.45
N VAL A 93 -7.67 -2.54 -6.21
CA VAL A 93 -6.96 -3.74 -5.75
C VAL A 93 -7.94 -4.73 -5.15
N GLU A 94 -7.60 -6.00 -5.24
CA GLU A 94 -8.30 -7.09 -4.57
C GLU A 94 -7.37 -7.72 -3.54
N ILE A 95 -7.87 -7.90 -2.33
CA ILE A 95 -7.22 -8.64 -1.26
C ILE A 95 -8.06 -9.88 -0.99
N LEU A 96 -7.48 -11.05 -1.18
CA LEU A 96 -8.10 -12.31 -0.76
C LEU A 96 -7.56 -12.67 0.62
N ASP A 97 -8.47 -12.84 1.57
CA ASP A 97 -8.26 -13.49 2.84
C ASP A 97 -8.75 -14.95 2.77
N ALA A 98 -7.82 -15.89 2.69
CA ALA A 98 -8.11 -17.31 2.51
C ALA A 98 -8.25 -18.05 3.84
N ASP A 99 -9.33 -18.81 4.00
CA ASP A 99 -9.70 -19.49 5.25
C ASP A 99 -9.16 -20.93 5.31
N PHE A 100 -7.82 -21.06 5.27
CA PHE A 100 -7.14 -22.36 5.44
C PHE A 100 -6.36 -22.39 6.75
N ASP A 101 -6.42 -23.52 7.48
CA ASP A 101 -5.83 -23.65 8.82
C ASP A 101 -4.31 -23.89 8.87
N ASN A 102 -3.59 -23.84 7.73
CA ASN A 102 -2.21 -24.32 7.63
C ASN A 102 -1.13 -23.21 7.53
N TRP A 103 -1.48 -21.95 7.76
CA TRP A 103 -0.55 -20.83 7.69
C TRP A 103 0.21 -20.62 9.01
N ARG A 104 1.48 -20.21 8.93
CA ARG A 104 2.28 -19.91 10.12
C ARG A 104 2.01 -18.49 10.61
N GLU A 105 1.76 -17.57 9.69
CA GLU A 105 1.44 -16.16 9.96
C GLU A 105 0.17 -15.73 9.20
N TYR A 106 -0.66 -14.85 9.78
CA TYR A 106 -1.90 -14.36 9.17
C TYR A 106 -1.65 -13.63 7.83
N SER A 107 -0.51 -12.97 7.64
CA SER A 107 -0.20 -12.29 6.38
C SER A 107 0.05 -13.27 5.22
N GLU A 108 0.37 -14.53 5.50
CA GLU A 108 0.61 -15.56 4.49
C GLU A 108 -0.69 -16.05 3.84
N LYS A 109 -1.82 -15.97 4.54
CA LYS A 109 -3.14 -16.26 3.96
C LYS A 109 -3.71 -15.12 3.10
N LEU A 110 -3.09 -13.94 3.17
CA LEU A 110 -3.50 -12.79 2.38
C LEU A 110 -2.78 -12.76 1.03
N SER A 111 -3.54 -12.58 -0.05
CA SER A 111 -2.98 -12.26 -1.36
C SER A 111 -3.46 -10.88 -1.86
N PHE A 112 -2.69 -10.29 -2.77
CA PHE A 112 -2.90 -8.93 -3.27
C PHE A 112 -2.81 -8.93 -4.79
N GLU A 113 -3.84 -8.41 -5.44
CA GLU A 113 -3.91 -8.26 -6.89
C GLU A 113 -4.28 -6.82 -7.27
N VAL A 114 -3.57 -6.25 -8.25
CA VAL A 114 -3.93 -4.97 -8.85
C VAL A 114 -4.88 -5.22 -10.01
N VAL A 115 -6.15 -4.91 -9.81
CA VAL A 115 -7.21 -5.11 -10.81
C VAL A 115 -7.22 -3.98 -11.84
N LYS A 116 -6.97 -2.75 -11.39
CA LYS A 116 -6.90 -1.57 -12.25
C LYS A 116 -5.85 -0.61 -11.72
N ASP A 117 -5.01 -0.10 -12.61
CA ASP A 117 -4.08 0.99 -12.32
C ASP A 117 -4.01 1.90 -13.55
N GLU A 118 -4.64 3.08 -13.46
CA GLU A 118 -4.80 3.99 -14.61
C GLU A 118 -3.45 4.44 -15.18
N ASN A 119 -2.43 4.61 -14.33
CA ASN A 119 -1.12 5.13 -14.73
C ASN A 119 0.03 4.12 -14.58
N SER A 120 -0.26 2.87 -14.19
CA SER A 120 0.73 1.79 -14.03
C SER A 120 1.85 2.09 -13.03
N PHE A 121 1.53 2.74 -11.90
CA PHE A 121 2.47 3.03 -10.82
C PHE A 121 2.73 1.82 -9.90
N CYS A 122 1.77 0.91 -9.78
CA CYS A 122 1.89 -0.36 -9.08
C CYS A 122 2.32 -1.47 -10.06
N ARG A 123 3.63 -1.74 -10.20
CA ARG A 123 4.17 -2.89 -10.96
C ARG A 123 4.93 -3.87 -10.08
#